data_AF-A0A953HP89-F1
#
_entry.id   AF-A0A953HP89-F1
#
_cell.length_a   1.000
_cell.length_b   1.000
_cell.length_c   1.000
_cell.angle_alpha   90.00
_cell.angle_beta   90.00
_cell.angle_gamma   90.00
#
_symmetry.space_group_name_H-M   'P 1'
#
loop_
_entity.id
_entity.type
_entity.pdbx_description
1 polymer ?
#
loop_
_entity_poly.entity_id
_entity_poly.type
_entity_poly.pdbx_seq_one_letter_code
_entity_poly.pdbx_strand_id
1 'polypeptide(L)'
;MRFEYGDETDRRLVQSLQHEYMRCRDAFGEFVLCAPSLIDPNGHRTDKYFAYNAYARLIHHLYEFLMGCASRRQGDTRPLRAEQADRLVTDHLQRILTARRRAILAGRAPSWENGLEAYPETAPSDFASSFRRHRNVALAHVAPDRSVLDLSDFYSSSHRYLVMMLEDASFAWGPRGGELPDLGAITAFSIGAPVTPVQG
;
A
#
# COMPACT_ATOMS: atom_id res chain seq x y z
N MET A 1 -19.68 -6.44 7.01
CA MET A 1 -20.92 -5.90 7.59
C MET A 1 -21.38 -4.82 6.64
N ARG A 2 -22.67 -4.78 6.29
CA ARG A 2 -23.18 -3.71 5.42
C ARG A 2 -23.32 -2.41 6.20
N PHE A 3 -23.10 -1.28 5.54
CA PHE A 3 -23.16 0.05 6.13
C PHE A 3 -23.53 1.11 5.09
N GLU A 4 -23.88 2.31 5.53
CA GLU A 4 -24.19 3.47 4.69
C GLU A 4 -23.11 4.55 4.78
N TYR A 5 -22.86 5.26 3.68
CA TYR A 5 -21.88 6.35 3.69
C TYR A 5 -22.22 7.41 4.73
N GLY A 6 -21.22 7.81 5.52
CA GLY A 6 -21.38 8.79 6.60
C GLY A 6 -21.90 8.22 7.92
N ASP A 7 -22.33 6.96 7.97
CA ASP A 7 -22.67 6.32 9.23
C ASP A 7 -21.43 6.10 10.13
N GLU A 8 -21.65 5.64 11.35
CA GLU A 8 -20.56 5.40 12.31
C GLU A 8 -19.56 4.35 11.82
N THR A 9 -20.02 3.34 11.08
CA THR A 9 -19.16 2.30 10.52
C THR A 9 -18.29 2.86 9.41
N ASP A 10 -18.87 3.64 8.48
CA ASP A 10 -18.11 4.32 7.41
C ASP A 10 -17.06 5.26 8.02
N ARG A 11 -17.42 6.06 9.03
CA ARG A 11 -16.50 6.99 9.68
C ARG A 11 -15.30 6.26 10.30
N ARG A 12 -15.54 5.16 11.03
CA ARG A 12 -14.47 4.31 11.58
C ARG A 12 -13.63 3.64 10.49
N LEU A 13 -14.26 3.22 9.39
CA LEU A 13 -13.56 2.62 8.26
C LEU A 13 -12.67 3.65 7.56
N VAL A 14 -13.13 4.89 7.37
CA VAL A 14 -12.33 5.99 6.81
C VAL A 14 -11.12 6.29 7.68
N GLN A 15 -11.27 6.35 9.01
CA GLN A 15 -10.14 6.51 9.94
C GLN A 15 -9.14 5.35 9.82
N SER A 16 -9.64 4.12 9.75
CA SER A 16 -8.80 2.92 9.58
C SER A 16 -8.07 2.93 8.23
N LEU A 17 -8.74 3.37 7.16
CA LEU A 17 -8.14 3.52 5.83
C LEU A 17 -7.05 4.59 5.81
N GLN A 18 -7.28 5.73 6.47
CA GLN A 18 -6.27 6.77 6.62
C GLN A 18 -5.04 6.23 7.36
N HIS A 19 -5.25 5.53 8.47
CA HIS A 19 -4.16 4.89 9.21
C HIS A 19 -3.39 3.87 8.37
N GLU A 20 -4.09 3.00 7.64
CA GLU A 20 -3.45 1.96 6.83
C GLU A 20 -2.66 2.54 5.66
N TYR A 21 -3.17 3.60 5.02
CA TYR A 21 -2.43 4.36 4.02
C TYR A 21 -1.13 4.95 4.61
N MET A 22 -1.22 5.51 5.83
CA MET A 22 -0.05 6.07 6.51
C MET A 22 1.00 5.01 6.83
N ARG A 23 0.60 3.86 7.37
CA ARG A 23 1.52 2.72 7.62
C ARG A 23 2.17 2.23 6.32
N CYS A 24 1.42 2.21 5.22
CA CYS A 24 1.94 1.89 3.90
C CYS A 24 3.01 2.90 3.45
N ARG A 25 2.75 4.20 3.61
CA ARG A 25 3.69 5.27 3.29
C ARG A 25 4.95 5.21 4.16
N ASP A 26 4.81 4.98 5.46
CA ASP A 26 5.93 4.86 6.38
C ASP A 26 6.80 3.65 6.01
N ALA A 27 6.18 2.50 5.75
CA ALA A 27 6.89 1.30 5.29
C ALA A 27 7.63 1.53 3.97
N PHE A 28 7.06 2.28 3.03
CA PHE A 28 7.75 2.67 1.80
C PHE A 28 8.93 3.60 2.08
N GLY A 29 8.77 4.60 2.95
CA GLY A 29 9.84 5.51 3.35
C GLY A 29 11.01 4.77 4.01
N GLU A 30 10.71 3.88 4.95
CA GLU A 30 11.71 3.01 5.58
C GLU A 30 12.40 2.11 4.56
N PHE A 31 11.66 1.54 3.60
CA PHE A 31 12.24 0.74 2.54
C PHE A 31 13.22 1.55 1.69
N VAL A 32 12.84 2.76 1.26
CA VAL A 32 13.71 3.64 0.47
C VAL A 32 15.01 3.98 1.22
N LEU A 33 14.93 4.20 2.54
CA LEU A 33 16.13 4.47 3.36
C LEU A 33 17.05 3.25 3.46
N CYS A 34 16.50 2.03 3.53
CA CYS A 34 17.29 0.81 3.64
C CYS A 34 17.70 0.20 2.28
N ALA A 35 17.02 0.54 1.18
CA ALA A 35 17.25 -0.04 -0.14
C ALA A 35 18.71 0.04 -0.65
N PRO A 36 19.50 1.09 -0.37
CA PRO A 36 20.92 1.11 -0.75
C PRO A 36 21.73 -0.08 -0.19
N SER A 37 21.36 -0.62 0.97
CA SER A 37 22.04 -1.79 1.55
C SER A 37 21.82 -3.08 0.75
N LEU A 38 20.78 -3.14 -0.09
CA LEU A 38 20.48 -4.30 -0.93
C LEU A 38 21.40 -4.39 -2.15
N ILE A 39 21.91 -3.25 -2.62
CA ILE A 39 22.83 -3.18 -3.77
C ILE A 39 24.30 -3.15 -3.36
N ASP A 40 24.60 -2.96 -2.08
CA ASP A 40 25.96 -3.01 -1.56
C ASP A 40 26.44 -4.48 -1.44
N PRO A 41 27.47 -4.89 -2.20
CA PRO A 41 28.04 -6.23 -2.09
C PRO A 41 28.64 -6.50 -0.70
N ASN A 42 29.01 -5.45 0.05
CA ASN A 42 29.55 -5.54 1.41
C ASN A 42 28.49 -5.28 2.50
N GLY A 43 27.23 -5.07 2.12
CA GLY A 43 26.17 -4.70 3.07
C GLY A 43 25.91 -5.75 4.15
N HIS A 44 25.74 -5.30 5.39
CA HIS A 44 25.49 -6.19 6.53
C HIS A 44 24.14 -6.90 6.40
N ARG A 45 24.07 -8.16 6.86
CA ARG A 45 22.84 -8.97 6.85
C ARG A 45 21.68 -8.29 7.60
N THR A 46 22.00 -7.55 8.66
CA THR A 46 21.02 -6.80 9.46
C THR A 46 20.33 -5.71 8.63
N ASP A 47 21.06 -5.00 7.78
CA ASP A 47 20.49 -3.94 6.95
C ASP A 47 19.57 -4.53 5.88
N LYS A 48 19.98 -5.65 5.27
CA LYS A 48 19.15 -6.41 4.32
C LYS A 48 17.88 -6.94 4.98
N TYR A 49 17.95 -7.37 6.25
CA TYR A 49 16.79 -7.77 7.04
C TYR A 49 15.82 -6.61 7.29
N PHE A 50 16.32 -5.41 7.61
CA PHE A 50 15.46 -4.23 7.77
C PHE A 50 14.79 -3.83 6.44
N ALA A 51 15.55 -3.83 5.34
CA ALA A 51 15.01 -3.58 4.01
C ALA A 51 13.92 -4.60 3.63
N TYR A 52 14.16 -5.89 3.86
CA TYR A 52 13.18 -6.96 3.64
C TYR A 52 11.89 -6.69 4.42
N ASN A 53 11.99 -6.37 5.72
CA ASN A 53 10.82 -6.15 6.57
C ASN A 53 10.04 -4.89 6.20
N ALA A 54 10.73 -3.81 5.81
CA ALA A 54 10.09 -2.61 5.31
C ALA A 54 9.34 -2.91 4.01
N TYR A 55 9.94 -3.67 3.10
CA TYR A 55 9.28 -4.07 1.85
C TYR A 55 8.09 -5.01 2.09
N ALA A 56 8.21 -5.99 2.98
CA ALA A 56 7.11 -6.87 3.37
C ALA A 56 5.93 -6.11 3.99
N ARG A 57 6.21 -5.09 4.82
CA ARG A 57 5.18 -4.18 5.36
C ARG A 57 4.53 -3.33 4.27
N LEU A 58 5.29 -2.80 3.32
CA LEU A 58 4.73 -2.08 2.16
C LEU A 58 3.73 -2.95 1.41
N ILE A 59 4.13 -4.18 1.06
CA ILE A 59 3.27 -5.15 0.36
C ILE A 59 1.99 -5.39 1.16
N HIS A 60 2.13 -5.64 2.47
CA HIS A 60 0.99 -5.91 3.32
C HIS A 60 0.03 -4.72 3.43
N HIS A 61 0.53 -3.56 3.83
CA HIS A 61 -0.31 -2.38 4.08
C HIS A 61 -0.95 -1.84 2.81
N LEU A 62 -0.24 -1.86 1.68
CA LEU A 62 -0.82 -1.46 0.40
C LEU A 62 -1.99 -2.38 0.02
N TYR A 63 -1.81 -3.69 0.20
CA TYR A 63 -2.86 -4.66 -0.13
C TYR A 63 -4.10 -4.46 0.76
N GLU A 64 -3.92 -4.38 2.08
CA GLU A 64 -5.02 -4.18 3.03
C GLU A 64 -5.73 -2.85 2.80
N PHE A 65 -4.98 -1.78 2.50
CA PHE A 65 -5.56 -0.49 2.13
C PHE A 65 -6.44 -0.58 0.87
N LEU A 66 -5.99 -1.27 -0.19
CA LEU A 66 -6.78 -1.48 -1.41
C LEU A 66 -8.04 -2.31 -1.14
N MET A 67 -7.94 -3.35 -0.31
CA MET A 67 -9.09 -4.17 0.08
C MET A 67 -10.10 -3.38 0.91
N GLY A 68 -9.63 -2.54 1.83
CA GLY A 68 -10.47 -1.65 2.61
C GLY A 68 -11.17 -0.61 1.72
N CYS A 69 -10.46 -0.01 0.75
CA CYS A 69 -11.06 0.91 -0.22
C CYS A 69 -12.16 0.23 -1.04
N ALA A 70 -11.93 -1.02 -1.47
CA ALA A 70 -12.93 -1.80 -2.19
C ALA A 70 -14.14 -2.14 -1.31
N SER A 71 -13.91 -2.57 -0.06
CA SER A 71 -14.96 -2.83 0.93
C SER A 71 -15.79 -1.59 1.17
N ARG A 72 -15.14 -0.42 1.27
CA ARG A 72 -15.81 0.86 1.43
C ARG A 72 -16.70 1.17 0.23
N ARG A 73 -16.16 1.03 -0.98
CA ARG A 73 -16.89 1.26 -2.24
C ARG A 73 -18.14 0.38 -2.34
N GLN A 74 -18.08 -0.85 -1.85
CA GLN A 74 -19.20 -1.80 -1.87
C GLN A 74 -20.22 -1.59 -0.73
N GLY A 75 -19.94 -0.71 0.22
CA GLY A 75 -20.77 -0.54 1.42
C GLY A 75 -20.79 -1.81 2.29
N ASP A 76 -19.73 -2.62 2.25
CA ASP A 76 -19.67 -3.90 2.96
C ASP A 76 -18.26 -4.27 3.39
N THR A 77 -18.06 -4.39 4.70
CA THR A 77 -16.76 -4.76 5.31
C THR A 77 -16.49 -6.26 5.35
N ARG A 78 -17.33 -7.10 4.72
CA ARG A 78 -17.05 -8.55 4.63
C ARG A 78 -15.82 -8.80 3.75
N PRO A 79 -14.95 -9.77 4.11
CA PRO A 79 -13.80 -10.10 3.29
C PRO A 79 -14.18 -10.46 1.85
N LEU A 80 -13.42 -9.93 0.89
CA LEU A 80 -13.56 -10.27 -0.52
C LEU A 80 -13.04 -11.68 -0.79
N ARG A 81 -13.67 -12.38 -1.75
CA ARG A 81 -13.09 -13.63 -2.27
C ARG A 81 -11.82 -13.32 -3.04
N ALA A 82 -10.87 -14.25 -3.04
CA ALA A 82 -9.57 -14.09 -3.70
C ALA A 82 -9.68 -13.61 -5.16
N GLU A 83 -10.54 -14.23 -5.96
CA GLU A 83 -10.74 -13.82 -7.37
C GLU A 83 -11.34 -12.42 -7.53
N GLN A 84 -12.14 -11.97 -6.57
CA GLN A 84 -12.71 -10.62 -6.59
C GLN A 84 -11.64 -9.60 -6.21
N ALA A 85 -10.85 -9.89 -5.18
CA ALA A 85 -9.70 -9.09 -4.79
C ALA A 85 -8.69 -8.95 -5.93
N ASP A 86 -8.35 -10.07 -6.58
CA ASP A 86 -7.39 -10.09 -7.69
C ASP A 86 -7.90 -9.24 -8.86
N ARG A 87 -9.19 -9.37 -9.23
CA ARG A 87 -9.82 -8.52 -10.26
C ARG A 87 -9.76 -7.03 -9.92
N LEU A 88 -10.09 -6.65 -8.68
CA LEU A 88 -10.07 -5.25 -8.25
C LEU A 88 -8.66 -4.63 -8.34
N VAL A 89 -7.64 -5.39 -7.95
CA VAL A 89 -6.24 -4.96 -8.06
C VAL A 89 -5.84 -4.81 -9.53
N THR A 90 -6.17 -5.77 -10.39
CA THR A 90 -5.90 -5.72 -11.83
C THR A 90 -6.59 -4.52 -12.49
N ASP A 91 -7.87 -4.30 -12.22
CA ASP A 91 -8.65 -3.19 -12.79
C ASP A 91 -8.09 -1.83 -12.35
N HIS A 92 -7.69 -1.72 -11.08
CA HIS A 92 -7.07 -0.51 -10.55
C HIS A 92 -5.72 -0.24 -11.24
N LEU A 93 -4.87 -1.26 -11.40
CA LEU A 93 -3.60 -1.12 -12.13
C LEU A 93 -3.84 -0.72 -13.58
N GLN A 94 -4.75 -1.40 -14.27
CA GLN A 94 -5.08 -1.12 -15.67
C GLN A 94 -5.51 0.32 -15.86
N ARG A 95 -6.32 0.88 -14.94
CA ARG A 95 -6.74 2.28 -14.98
C ARG A 95 -5.55 3.23 -14.88
N ILE A 96 -4.60 2.97 -13.97
CA ILE A 96 -3.40 3.79 -13.80
C ILE A 96 -2.53 3.75 -15.08
N LEU A 97 -2.25 2.54 -15.59
CA LEU A 97 -1.47 2.33 -16.81
C LEU A 97 -2.10 3.06 -18.00
N THR A 98 -3.41 2.90 -18.18
CA THR A 98 -4.16 3.55 -19.26
C THR A 98 -4.10 5.08 -19.15
N ALA A 99 -4.25 5.62 -17.93
CA ALA A 99 -4.19 7.06 -17.70
C ALA A 99 -2.81 7.64 -18.02
N ARG A 100 -1.73 7.01 -17.55
CA ARG A 100 -0.36 7.44 -17.83
C ARG A 100 -0.01 7.37 -19.31
N ARG A 101 -0.34 6.25 -19.98
CA ARG A 101 -0.16 6.10 -21.45
C ARG A 101 -0.87 7.21 -22.22
N ARG A 102 -2.13 7.51 -21.86
CA ARG A 102 -2.90 8.59 -22.50
C ARG A 102 -2.28 9.97 -22.28
N ALA A 103 -1.72 10.23 -21.10
CA ALA A 103 -1.04 11.50 -20.83
C ALA A 103 0.22 11.67 -21.69
N ILE A 104 1.03 10.61 -21.82
CA ILE A 104 2.25 10.59 -22.63
C ILE A 104 1.91 10.79 -24.12
N LEU A 105 0.99 9.99 -24.66
CA LEU A 105 0.58 10.08 -26.07
C LEU A 105 -0.02 11.45 -26.42
N ALA A 106 -0.64 12.12 -25.45
CA ALA A 106 -1.21 13.46 -25.63
C ALA A 106 -0.21 14.60 -25.40
N GLY A 107 1.07 14.32 -25.12
CA GLY A 107 2.07 15.33 -24.79
C GLY A 107 1.77 16.12 -23.51
N ARG A 108 0.93 15.56 -22.61
CA ARG A 108 0.55 16.15 -21.32
C ARG A 108 1.27 15.51 -20.14
N ALA A 109 2.10 14.50 -20.42
CA ALA A 109 2.92 13.90 -19.39
C ALA A 109 3.96 14.91 -18.89
N PRO A 110 4.13 14.99 -17.58
CA PRO A 110 5.36 15.47 -16.95
C PRO A 110 6.67 15.16 -17.69
N SER A 111 7.63 16.10 -17.73
CA SER A 111 8.96 15.88 -18.33
C SER A 111 9.83 14.85 -17.57
N TRP A 112 9.42 14.48 -16.35
CA TRP A 112 10.05 13.49 -15.49
C TRP A 112 9.29 12.15 -15.49
N GLU A 113 8.20 12.05 -16.26
CA GLU A 113 7.51 10.77 -16.50
C GLU A 113 8.40 9.84 -17.32
N ASN A 114 8.34 8.53 -17.02
CA ASN A 114 9.00 7.52 -17.85
C ASN A 114 8.36 7.46 -19.25
N GLY A 115 9.06 6.86 -20.21
CA GLY A 115 8.50 6.58 -21.53
C GLY A 115 7.42 5.50 -21.51
N LEU A 116 6.79 5.26 -22.67
CA LEU A 116 5.70 4.29 -22.83
C LEU A 116 6.11 2.85 -22.48
N GLU A 117 7.39 2.51 -22.59
CA GLU A 117 7.98 1.22 -22.24
C GLU A 117 7.82 0.87 -20.74
N ALA A 118 7.71 1.88 -19.88
CA ALA A 118 7.45 1.65 -18.46
C ALA A 118 5.98 1.26 -18.18
N TYR A 119 5.07 1.52 -19.13
CA TYR A 119 3.62 1.39 -18.99
C TYR A 119 3.06 0.40 -20.02
N PRO A 120 3.04 -0.91 -19.72
CA PRO A 120 2.47 -1.89 -20.64
C PRO A 120 1.00 -1.58 -20.92
N GLU A 121 0.53 -2.00 -22.09
CA GLU A 121 -0.83 -1.71 -22.55
C GLU A 121 -1.89 -2.45 -21.72
N THR A 122 -1.52 -3.64 -21.23
CA THR A 122 -2.31 -4.44 -20.29
C THR A 122 -1.56 -4.64 -18.98
N ALA A 123 -2.28 -4.62 -17.87
CA ALA A 123 -1.76 -5.01 -16.57
C ALA A 123 -1.27 -6.48 -16.64
N PRO A 124 -0.10 -6.82 -16.07
CA PRO A 124 0.39 -8.20 -16.07
C PRO A 124 -0.63 -9.13 -15.40
N SER A 125 -0.94 -10.24 -16.06
CA SER A 125 -2.05 -11.14 -15.67
C SER A 125 -1.84 -11.84 -14.33
N ASP A 126 -0.59 -12.01 -13.92
CA ASP A 126 -0.16 -12.66 -12.69
C ASP A 126 0.11 -11.68 -11.53
N PHE A 127 0.13 -10.37 -11.81
CA PHE A 127 0.49 -9.37 -10.81
C PHE A 127 -0.39 -9.45 -9.56
N ALA A 128 -1.72 -9.48 -9.71
CA ALA A 128 -2.63 -9.41 -8.59
C ALA A 128 -2.58 -10.65 -7.68
N SER A 129 -2.52 -11.84 -8.29
CA SER A 129 -2.41 -13.11 -7.56
C SER A 129 -1.03 -13.25 -6.90
N SER A 130 0.03 -12.80 -7.57
CA SER A 130 1.38 -12.71 -7.01
C SER A 130 1.42 -11.74 -5.83
N PHE A 131 0.82 -10.55 -5.96
CA PHE A 131 0.76 -9.56 -4.89
C PHE A 131 0.05 -10.12 -3.63
N ARG A 132 -1.10 -10.76 -3.81
CA ARG A 132 -1.82 -11.44 -2.71
C ARG A 132 -0.99 -12.55 -2.07
N ARG A 133 -0.30 -13.38 -2.86
CA ARG A 133 0.58 -14.44 -2.35
C ARG A 133 1.69 -13.86 -1.47
N HIS A 134 2.39 -12.83 -1.95
CA HIS A 134 3.47 -12.20 -1.19
C HIS A 134 2.96 -11.53 0.08
N ARG A 135 1.78 -10.88 0.05
CA ARG A 135 1.11 -10.37 1.26
C ARG A 135 0.90 -11.47 2.30
N ASN A 136 0.41 -12.63 1.85
CA ASN A 136 0.09 -13.75 2.75
C ASN A 136 1.34 -14.35 3.41
N VAL A 137 2.41 -14.54 2.64
CA VAL A 137 3.59 -15.28 3.09
C VAL A 137 4.61 -14.38 3.80
N ALA A 138 4.86 -13.17 3.27
CA ALA A 138 5.94 -12.31 3.75
C ALA A 138 5.67 -11.74 5.16
N LEU A 139 4.42 -11.39 5.45
CA LEU A 139 4.05 -10.76 6.73
C LEU A 139 2.88 -11.44 7.43
N ALA A 140 1.80 -11.79 6.71
CA ALA A 140 0.53 -12.15 7.33
C ALA A 140 0.53 -13.52 8.05
N HIS A 141 1.17 -14.54 7.49
CA HIS A 141 1.19 -15.90 8.05
C HIS A 141 2.60 -16.38 8.32
N VAL A 142 2.83 -16.90 9.52
CA VAL A 142 4.05 -17.67 9.81
C VAL A 142 3.86 -19.05 9.19
N ALA A 143 4.44 -19.23 8.01
CA ALA A 143 4.40 -20.47 7.24
C ALA A 143 5.82 -20.90 6.86
N PRO A 144 6.09 -22.21 6.66
CA PRO A 144 7.39 -22.71 6.22
C PRO A 144 7.89 -21.99 4.95
N ASP A 145 6.96 -21.66 4.04
CA ASP A 145 7.25 -20.96 2.80
C ASP A 145 7.87 -19.56 2.98
N ARG A 146 7.78 -18.96 4.18
CA ARG A 146 8.34 -17.62 4.44
C ARG A 146 9.87 -17.59 4.31
N SER A 147 10.57 -18.63 4.76
CA SER A 147 12.05 -18.66 4.72
C SER A 147 12.61 -18.86 3.31
N VAL A 148 11.78 -19.27 2.35
CA VAL A 148 12.14 -19.52 0.96
C VAL A 148 11.45 -18.56 -0.01
N LEU A 149 10.64 -17.61 0.49
CA LEU A 149 9.99 -16.61 -0.34
C LEU A 149 11.01 -15.57 -0.80
N ASP A 150 11.29 -15.57 -2.11
CA ASP A 150 12.16 -14.57 -2.71
C ASP A 150 11.41 -13.27 -3.02
N LEU A 151 11.64 -12.24 -2.20
CA LEU A 151 11.10 -10.90 -2.46
C LEU A 151 11.85 -10.16 -3.57
N SER A 152 13.03 -10.63 -3.99
CA SER A 152 13.84 -10.00 -5.04
C SER A 152 13.21 -10.17 -6.42
N ASP A 153 12.70 -11.37 -6.71
CA ASP A 153 11.96 -11.68 -7.94
C ASP A 153 10.65 -10.88 -8.02
N PHE A 154 9.93 -10.80 -6.90
CA PHE A 154 8.72 -10.00 -6.81
C PHE A 154 9.03 -8.50 -6.96
N TYR A 155 10.09 -8.01 -6.31
CA TYR A 155 10.54 -6.63 -6.45
C TYR A 155 10.80 -6.28 -7.91
N SER A 156 11.59 -7.11 -8.60
CA SER A 156 12.01 -6.88 -9.99
C SER A 156 10.82 -6.81 -10.95
N SER A 157 9.80 -7.64 -10.74
CA SER A 157 8.60 -7.70 -11.59
C SER A 157 7.51 -6.69 -11.23
N SER A 158 7.37 -6.37 -9.94
CA SER A 158 6.15 -5.79 -9.40
C SER A 158 6.33 -4.45 -8.68
N HIS A 159 7.53 -4.10 -8.22
CA HIS A 159 7.76 -2.90 -7.39
C HIS A 159 7.20 -1.62 -8.01
N ARG A 160 7.46 -1.40 -9.31
CA ARG A 160 6.95 -0.21 -10.03
C ARG A 160 5.44 -0.06 -9.94
N TYR A 161 4.69 -1.18 -9.98
CA TYR A 161 3.24 -1.15 -9.93
C TYR A 161 2.73 -0.85 -8.52
N LEU A 162 3.40 -1.37 -7.49
CA LEU A 162 3.10 -1.03 -6.09
C LEU A 162 3.28 0.47 -5.84
N VAL A 163 4.39 1.04 -6.33
CA VAL A 163 4.67 2.48 -6.22
C VAL A 163 3.62 3.30 -6.96
N MET A 164 3.25 2.92 -8.20
CA MET A 164 2.19 3.60 -8.95
C MET A 164 0.84 3.61 -8.22
N MET A 165 0.47 2.50 -7.56
CA MET A 165 -0.77 2.42 -6.77
C MET A 165 -0.70 3.29 -5.50
N LEU A 166 0.45 3.27 -4.81
CA LEU A 166 0.69 4.12 -3.64
C LEU A 166 0.61 5.61 -4.00
N GLU A 167 1.20 6.00 -5.13
CA GLU A 167 1.15 7.37 -5.66
C GLU A 167 -0.27 7.77 -6.07
N ASP A 168 -1.03 6.93 -6.79
CA ASP A 168 -2.42 7.22 -7.15
C ASP A 168 -3.29 7.45 -5.90
N ALA A 169 -3.06 6.67 -4.84
CA ALA A 169 -3.75 6.82 -3.57
C ALA A 169 -3.39 8.11 -2.82
N SER A 170 -2.19 8.66 -3.02
CA SER A 170 -1.71 9.86 -2.32
C SER A 170 -2.56 11.11 -2.58
N PHE A 171 -3.21 11.19 -3.73
CA PHE A 171 -4.10 12.31 -4.04
C PHE A 171 -5.29 12.40 -3.07
N ALA A 172 -5.84 11.24 -2.68
CA ALA A 172 -7.01 11.18 -1.80
C ALA A 172 -6.64 11.07 -0.32
N TRP A 173 -5.59 10.31 0.00
CA TRP A 173 -5.23 9.88 1.36
C TRP A 173 -3.89 10.42 1.85
N GLY A 174 -3.13 11.06 0.96
CA GLY A 174 -1.88 11.71 1.30
C GLY A 174 -2.05 12.86 2.29
N PRO A 175 -0.99 13.24 3.01
CA PRO A 175 -1.03 14.40 3.88
C PRO A 175 -1.32 15.65 3.05
N ARG A 176 -2.28 16.47 3.49
CA ARG A 176 -2.67 17.71 2.81
C ARG A 176 -1.92 18.94 3.35
N GLY A 177 -0.81 18.72 4.07
CA GLY A 177 -0.18 19.73 4.92
C GLY A 177 -0.98 19.93 6.21
N GLY A 178 -0.28 20.27 7.30
CA GLY A 178 -0.87 20.44 8.63
C GLY A 178 -0.58 19.29 9.59
N GLU A 179 -1.26 19.31 10.73
CA GLU A 179 -1.13 18.30 11.79
C GLU A 179 -1.68 16.93 11.33
N LEU A 180 -1.16 15.86 11.93
CA LEU A 180 -1.68 14.51 11.76
C LEU A 180 -3.18 14.49 12.09
N PRO A 181 -4.06 13.88 11.26
CA PRO A 181 -5.47 13.79 11.60
C PRO A 181 -5.67 12.99 12.88
N ASP A 182 -6.69 13.33 13.67
CA ASP A 182 -7.10 12.52 14.81
C ASP A 182 -7.67 11.17 14.34
N LEU A 183 -6.95 10.09 14.63
CA LEU A 183 -7.29 8.70 14.35
C LEU A 183 -7.86 7.99 15.59
N GLY A 184 -8.35 8.77 16.57
CA GLY A 184 -8.94 8.28 17.80
C GLY A 184 -7.92 7.55 18.68
N ALA A 185 -8.19 6.28 18.99
CA ALA A 185 -7.32 5.49 19.87
C ALA A 185 -5.88 5.33 19.36
N ILE A 186 -5.66 5.45 18.05
CA ILE A 186 -4.32 5.35 17.44
C ILE A 186 -3.46 6.57 17.82
N THR A 187 -4.01 7.78 17.69
CA THR A 187 -3.33 9.04 18.00
C THR A 187 -3.39 9.38 19.48
N ALA A 188 -4.35 8.82 20.23
CA ALA A 188 -4.42 8.93 21.67
C ALA A 188 -3.55 7.90 22.43
N PHE A 189 -2.89 6.98 21.72
CA PHE A 189 -2.07 5.93 22.35
C PHE A 189 -0.92 6.55 23.15
N SER A 190 -0.91 6.30 24.46
CA SER A 190 0.12 6.75 25.38
C SER A 190 0.36 5.71 26.47
N ILE A 191 1.62 5.53 26.85
CA ILE A 191 2.05 4.67 27.97
C ILE A 191 2.22 5.46 29.28
N GLY A 192 2.08 6.79 29.23
CA GLY A 192 2.09 7.67 30.40
C GLY A 192 0.73 7.67 31.12
N ALA A 193 0.70 8.22 32.34
CA ALA A 193 -0.56 8.44 33.05
C ALA A 193 -1.52 9.29 32.17
N PRO A 194 -2.84 8.98 32.15
CA PRO A 194 -3.78 9.73 31.33
C PRO A 194 -3.71 11.21 31.73
N VAL A 195 -3.43 12.07 30.76
CA VAL A 195 -3.48 13.51 30.96
C VAL A 195 -4.95 13.86 31.12
N THR A 196 -5.39 14.14 32.35
CA THR A 196 -6.73 14.66 32.60
C THR A 196 -6.84 15.99 31.87
N PRO A 197 -7.77 16.15 30.92
CA PRO A 197 -7.95 17.45 30.27
C PRO A 197 -8.33 18.48 31.35
N VAL A 198 -7.55 19.55 31.43
CA VAL A 198 -7.88 20.71 32.28
C VAL A 198 -9.17 21.29 31.72
N GLN A 199 -10.26 21.20 32.49
CA GLN A 199 -11.50 21.90 32.17
C GLN A 199 -11.22 23.41 32.26
N GLY A 200 -11.25 24.08 31.12
CA GLY A 200 -11.32 25.54 31.00
C GLY A 200 -12.73 25.95 30.60
#